data_AF-A0A920LK96-F1
#
_entry.id   AF-A0A920LK96-F1
#
_cell.length_a   1.000
_cell.length_b   1.000
_cell.length_c   1.000
_cell.angle_alpha   90.00
_cell.angle_beta   90.00
_cell.angle_gamma   90.00
#
_symmetry.space_group_name_H-M   'P 1'
#
loop_
_entity.id
_entity.type
_entity.pdbx_description
1 polymer ?
#
loop_
_entity_poly.entity_id
_entity_poly.type
_entity_poly.pdbx_seq_one_letter_code
_entity_poly.pdbx_strand_id
1 'polypeptide(L)' 'MTDSMSITKIIKDIMPDEIYNLAAMSHVHVSFQIPEYVANTDALGTLRILEAVRLLGLEKKLKFIKLQLQNFMEK' A
#
# COMPACT_ATOMS: atom_id res chain seq x y z
N MET A 1 -0.87 7.38 2.59
CA MET A 1 -1.18 7.19 1.16
C MET A 1 -2.66 7.47 0.90
N THR A 2 -3.07 8.73 1.03
CA THR A 2 -4.49 9.11 1.12
C THR A 2 -5.08 9.68 -0.16
N ASP A 3 -4.25 10.09 -1.13
CA ASP A 3 -4.71 10.65 -2.40
C ASP A 3 -4.53 9.66 -3.56
N SER A 4 -5.66 9.12 -4.04
CA SER A 4 -5.73 8.16 -5.15
C SER A 4 -5.29 8.77 -6.49
N MET A 5 -5.55 10.06 -6.74
CA MET A 5 -5.23 10.68 -8.04
C MET A 5 -3.72 10.82 -8.24
N SER A 6 -3.01 11.22 -7.19
CA SER A 6 -1.56 11.33 -7.19
C SER A 6 -0.89 9.97 -7.43
N ILE A 7 -1.38 8.90 -6.81
CA ILE A 7 -0.86 7.54 -6.98
C ILE A 7 -1.06 7.06 -8.42
N THR A 8 -2.28 7.20 -8.96
CA THR A 8 -2.56 6.80 -10.35
C THR A 8 -1.72 7.57 -11.35
N LYS A 9 -1.50 8.88 -11.13
CA LYS A 9 -0.64 9.69 -11.99
C LYS A 9 0.80 9.18 -11.99
N ILE A 10 1.37 8.93 -10.82
CA ILE A 10 2.76 8.43 -10.70
C ILE A 10 2.92 7.05 -11.36
N ILE A 11 1.97 6.13 -11.14
CA ILE A 11 2.02 4.79 -11.76
C ILE A 11 1.90 4.90 -13.28
N LYS A 12 1.05 5.81 -13.78
CA LYS A 12 0.91 6.07 -15.21
C LYS A 12 2.19 6.65 -15.82
N ASP A 13 2.82 7.59 -15.14
CA ASP A 13 4.02 8.28 -15.65
C ASP A 13 5.25 7.35 -15.64
N ILE A 14 5.36 6.47 -14.65
CA ILE A 14 6.51 5.56 -14.47
C ILE A 14 6.33 4.24 -15.20
N MET A 15 5.09 3.75 -15.38
CA MET A 15 4.79 2.42 -15.91
C MET A 15 5.63 1.30 -15.25
N PRO A 16 5.59 1.17 -13.91
CA PRO A 16 6.48 0.26 -13.19
C PRO A 16 6.20 -1.21 -13.52
N ASP A 17 7.24 -2.03 -13.47
CA ASP A 17 7.13 -3.49 -13.51
C ASP A 17 6.90 -4.09 -12.11
N GLU A 18 7.40 -3.42 -11.08
CA GLU A 18 7.24 -3.85 -9.69
C GLU A 18 6.86 -2.66 -8.78
N ILE A 19 5.90 -2.87 -7.88
CA ILE A 19 5.54 -1.89 -6.84
C ILE A 19 5.76 -2.50 -5.47
N TYR A 20 6.61 -1.86 -4.67
CA TYR A 20 6.90 -2.23 -3.28
C TYR A 20 6.15 -1.31 -2.33
N ASN A 21 5.04 -1.78 -1.77
CA ASN A 21 4.32 -1.05 -0.74
C ASN A 21 4.94 -1.33 0.65
N LEU A 22 5.80 -0.42 1.08
CA LEU A 22 6.45 -0.44 2.41
C LEU A 22 5.63 0.26 3.50
N ALA A 23 4.48 0.85 3.15
CA ALA A 23 3.59 1.46 4.12
C ALA A 23 2.83 0.35 4.86
N ALA A 24 3.39 -0.08 5.99
CA ALA A 24 2.74 -0.94 6.96
C ALA A 24 2.97 -0.40 8.37
N MET A 25 1.91 -0.43 9.20
CA MET A 25 2.00 -0.05 10.61
C MET A 25 2.92 -1.00 11.38
N SER A 26 3.99 -0.47 11.98
CA SER A 26 5.04 -1.26 12.67
C SER A 26 4.73 -1.59 14.13
N HIS A 27 3.72 -0.94 14.73
CA HIS A 27 3.38 -1.07 16.15
C HIS A 27 2.05 -1.81 16.31
N VAL A 28 2.12 -3.13 16.49
CA VAL A 28 0.95 -4.00 16.77
C VAL A 28 0.17 -3.51 17.99
N HIS A 29 0.83 -2.94 18.99
CA HIS A 29 0.15 -2.45 20.19
C HIS A 29 -0.73 -1.21 19.92
N VAL A 30 -0.30 -0.32 19.01
CA VAL A 30 -1.03 0.91 18.67
C VAL A 30 -2.17 0.62 17.67
N SER A 31 -2.10 -0.49 16.92
CA SER A 31 -3.18 -0.88 16.00
C SER A 31 -4.47 -1.28 16.71
N PHE A 32 -4.39 -1.80 17.94
CA PHE A 32 -5.56 -2.05 18.79
C PHE A 32 -6.15 -0.77 19.41
N GLN A 33 -5.37 0.31 19.49
CA GLN A 33 -5.83 1.60 20.02
C GLN A 33 -6.49 2.46 18.94
N ILE A 34 -6.04 2.36 17.68
CA ILE A 34 -6.56 3.15 16.56
C ILE A 34 -6.81 2.27 15.32
N PRO A 35 -7.72 1.28 15.40
CA PRO A 35 -7.93 0.29 14.35
C PRO A 35 -8.40 0.90 13.02
N GLU A 36 -9.19 1.97 13.08
CA GLU A 36 -9.69 2.68 11.90
C GLU A 36 -8.56 3.34 11.09
N TYR A 37 -7.55 3.91 11.77
CA TYR A 37 -6.39 4.52 11.12
C TYR A 37 -5.49 3.47 10.46
N VAL A 38 -5.31 2.31 11.11
CA VAL A 38 -4.56 1.18 10.54
C VAL A 38 -5.27 0.60 9.33
N ALA A 39 -6.60 0.43 9.38
CA ALA A 39 -7.38 0.00 8.23
C ALA A 39 -7.27 1.01 7.06
N ASN A 40 -7.32 2.32 7.35
CA ASN A 40 -7.16 3.34 6.32
C ASN A 40 -5.77 3.34 5.66
N THR A 41 -4.74 3.06 6.44
CA THR A 41 -3.36 3.16 5.94
C THR A 41 -2.92 1.87 5.25
N ASP A 42 -3.11 0.72 5.89
CA ASP A 42 -2.64 -0.57 5.40
C ASP A 42 -3.60 -1.21 4.39
N ALA A 43 -4.92 -1.03 4.56
CA ALA A 43 -5.92 -1.62 3.67
C ALA A 43 -6.31 -0.67 2.53
N LEU A 44 -6.77 0.55 2.86
CA LEU A 44 -7.20 1.50 1.81
C LEU A 44 -6.02 2.03 0.98
N GLY A 45 -4.83 2.19 1.57
CA GLY A 45 -3.61 2.52 0.81
C GLY A 45 -3.25 1.45 -0.23
N THR A 46 -3.33 0.17 0.15
CA THR A 46 -3.08 -0.96 -0.76
C THR A 46 -4.14 -1.03 -1.85
N LEU A 47 -5.42 -0.88 -1.49
CA LEU A 47 -6.53 -0.95 -2.45
C LEU A 47 -6.42 0.14 -3.52
N ARG A 48 -6.03 1.36 -3.14
CA ARG A 48 -5.83 2.48 -4.09
C ARG A 48 -4.75 2.18 -5.12
N ILE A 49 -3.66 1.51 -4.74
CA ILE A 49 -2.59 1.12 -5.67
C ILE A 49 -3.11 0.04 -6.64
N LEU A 50 -3.79 -0.97 -6.12
CA LEU A 50 -4.33 -2.06 -6.94
C LEU A 50 -5.39 -1.53 -7.93
N GLU A 51 -6.24 -0.61 -7.50
CA GLU A 51 -7.24 0.01 -8.37
C GLU A 51 -6.60 0.90 -9.45
N ALA A 52 -5.53 1.62 -9.13
CA ALA A 52 -4.77 2.37 -10.13
C ALA A 52 -4.15 1.44 -11.19
N VAL A 53 -3.58 0.30 -10.77
CA VAL A 53 -3.01 -0.73 -11.66
C VAL A 53 -4.08 -1.32 -12.56
N ARG A 54 -5.27 -1.61 -12.02
CA ARG A 54 -6.45 -2.09 -12.75
C ARG A 54 -6.91 -1.08 -13.80
N LEU A 55 -7.06 0.20 -13.41
CA LEU A 55 -7.47 1.29 -14.31
C LEU A 55 -6.49 1.52 -15.46
N LEU A 56 -5.19 1.28 -15.23
CA LEU A 56 -4.14 1.42 -16.23
C LEU A 56 -3.88 0.15 -17.04
N GLY A 57 -4.57 -0.96 -16.74
CA GLY A 57 -4.43 -2.24 -17.45
C GLY A 57 -3.08 -2.94 -17.23
N LEU A 58 -2.38 -2.63 -16.13
CA LEU A 58 -1.04 -3.17 -15.83
C LEU A 58 -1.06 -4.55 -15.13
N GLU A 59 -2.26 -5.11 -14.92
CA GLU A 59 -2.52 -6.31 -14.11
C GLU A 59 -1.69 -7.55 -14.48
N LYS A 60 -1.35 -7.71 -15.77
CA LYS A 60 -0.63 -8.90 -16.27
C LYS A 60 0.89 -8.80 -16.19
N LYS A 61 1.42 -7.57 -16.10
CA LYS A 61 2.87 -7.30 -16.13
C LYS A 61 3.40 -6.96 -14.74
N LEU A 62 2.58 -6.29 -13.95
CA LEU A 62 2.99 -5.70 -12.69
C LEU A 62 3.07 -6.74 -11.57
N LYS A 63 4.21 -6.78 -10.88
CA LYS A 63 4.38 -7.52 -9.63
C LYS A 63 4.16 -6.58 -8.45
N PHE A 64 3.14 -6.85 -7.65
CA PHE A 64 2.85 -6.09 -6.44
C PHE A 64 3.38 -6.83 -5.20
N ILE A 65 4.23 -6.15 -4.42
CA ILE A 65 4.80 -6.70 -3.19
C ILE A 65 4.42 -5.77 -2.04
N LYS A 66 3.73 -6.32 -1.03
CA LYS A 66 3.44 -5.63 0.22
C LYS A 66 4.32 -6.20 1.32
N LEU A 67 5.07 -5.36 2.01
CA LEU A 67 5.79 -5.76 3.22
C LEU A 67 4.99 -5.31 4.44
N GLN A 68 4.71 -6.25 5.34
CA GLN A 68 4.21 -5.95 6.67
C GLN A 68 5.30 -6.33 7.67
N LEU A 69 5.83 -5.33 8.39
CA LEU A 69 6.76 -5.56 9.48
C LEU A 69 5.95 -5.98 10.71
N GLN A 70 5.90 -7.29 10.99
CA GLN A 70 5.14 -7.81 12.12
C GLN A 70 5.91 -7.87 13.44
N ASN A 71 7.25 -7.73 13.47
CA ASN A 71 7.99 -7.85 14.72
C ASN A 71 9.29 -7.04 14.68
N PHE A 72 9.38 -5.97 15.49
CA PHE A 72 10.67 -5.39 15.86
C PHE A 72 10.70 -4.77 17.27
N MET A 73 9.79 -5.18 18.18
CA MET A 73 9.75 -4.65 19.56
C MET A 73 9.53 -5.77 20.61
N GLU A 74 10.23 -6.89 20.47
CA GLU A 74 10.44 -7.87 21.57
C GLU A 74 11.94 -8.06 21.89
N LYS A 75 12.72 -6.99 21.80
CA LYS A 75 14.04 -6.91 22.44
C LYS A 75 14.18 -5.61 23.20
#